data_AF-A0A502EY22-F1
#
_entry.id   AF-A0A502EY22-F1
#
_cell.length_a   1.000
_cell.length_b   1.000
_cell.length_c   1.000
_cell.angle_alpha   90.00
_cell.angle_beta   90.00
_cell.angle_gamma   90.00
#
_symmetry.space_group_name_H-M   'P 1'
#
loop_
_entity.id
_entity.type
_entity.pdbx_description
1 polymer ?
#
loop_
_entity_poly.entity_id
_entity_poly.type
_entity_poly.pdbx_seq_one_letter_code
_entity_poly.pdbx_strand_id
1 'polypeptide(L)' 'MAYAASELVISNTCEGFKATVARVLRATWQQGHVHFGRNAAAHAGKTQRRIVSVWIRTA' A
#
# COMPACT_ATOMS: atom_id res chain seq x y z
N MET A 1 0.91 5.46 -31.03
CA MET A 1 0.08 5.36 -29.82
C MET A 1 0.99 5.04 -28.65
N ALA A 2 1.48 6.07 -27.95
CA ALA A 2 2.45 5.91 -26.87
C ALA A 2 1.72 5.88 -25.53
N TYR A 3 1.92 4.83 -24.74
CA TYR A 3 1.31 4.65 -23.42
C TYR A 3 1.98 5.61 -22.42
N ALA A 4 1.18 6.39 -21.71
CA ALA A 4 1.67 7.37 -20.73
C ALA A 4 2.30 6.65 -19.52
N ALA A 5 3.55 6.99 -19.20
CA ALA A 5 4.19 6.62 -17.94
C ALA A 5 3.45 7.32 -16.80
N SER A 6 2.47 6.63 -16.21
CA SER A 6 1.69 7.16 -15.09
C SER A 6 2.54 7.04 -13.84
N GLU A 7 2.94 8.15 -13.22
CA GLU A 7 3.67 8.10 -11.95
C GLU A 7 2.87 7.32 -10.89
N LEU A 8 3.57 6.54 -10.07
CA LEU A 8 2.97 5.68 -9.04
C LEU A 8 2.98 6.41 -7.69
N VAL A 9 1.81 6.58 -7.09
CA VAL A 9 1.66 7.14 -5.75
C VAL A 9 1.47 6.01 -4.73
N ILE A 10 2.40 5.91 -3.78
CA ILE A 10 2.34 4.93 -2.68
C ILE A 10 1.95 5.66 -1.40
N SER A 11 0.83 5.26 -0.79
CA SER A 11 0.39 5.81 0.50
C SER A 11 -0.24 4.72 1.38
N ASN A 12 -0.26 4.94 2.69
CA ASN A 12 -0.93 4.06 3.64
C ASN A 12 -2.38 4.50 3.79
N THR A 13 -3.33 3.63 3.44
CA THR A 13 -4.78 3.76 3.63
C THR A 13 -5.42 5.06 3.15
N CYS A 14 -6.20 4.99 2.06
CA CYS A 14 -7.40 5.83 1.88
C CYS A 14 -8.14 5.44 0.58
N GLU A 15 -9.35 4.87 0.69
CA GLU A 15 -10.24 4.70 -0.47
C GLU A 15 -10.54 6.03 -1.18
N GLY A 16 -10.72 7.11 -0.41
CA GLY A 16 -10.92 8.46 -0.96
C GLY A 16 -9.70 9.03 -1.68
N PHE A 17 -8.49 8.59 -1.32
CA PHE A 17 -7.25 9.05 -1.95
C PHE A 17 -7.04 8.37 -3.31
N LYS A 18 -7.48 7.12 -3.48
CA LYS A 18 -7.43 6.42 -4.78
C LYS A 18 -8.21 7.18 -5.87
N ALA A 19 -9.43 7.61 -5.55
CA ALA A 19 -10.26 8.40 -6.47
C ALA A 19 -9.65 9.78 -6.76
N THR A 20 -9.07 10.41 -5.74
CA THR A 20 -8.46 11.74 -5.85
C THR A 20 -7.16 11.71 -6.67
N VAL A 21 -6.28 10.73 -6.46
CA VAL A 21 -5.03 10.54 -7.20
C VAL A 21 -5.31 10.28 -8.68
N ALA A 22 -6.30 9.42 -8.99
CA ALA A 22 -6.69 9.16 -10.37
C ALA A 22 -7.23 10.43 -11.06
N ARG A 23 -8.02 11.24 -10.34
CA ARG A 23 -8.66 12.45 -10.89
C ARG A 23 -7.71 13.65 -11.02
N VAL A 24 -6.88 13.89 -10.00
CA VAL A 24 -6.04 15.11 -9.89
C VAL A 24 -4.65 14.88 -10.49
N LEU A 25 -4.02 13.76 -10.16
CA LEU A 25 -2.63 13.48 -10.52
C LEU A 25 -2.51 12.64 -11.80
N ARG A 26 -3.63 12.11 -12.33
CA ARG A 26 -3.65 11.14 -13.45
C ARG A 26 -2.66 9.98 -13.23
N ALA A 27 -2.49 9.61 -11.96
CA ALA A 27 -1.51 8.65 -11.47
C ALA A 27 -2.22 7.39 -10.98
N THR A 28 -1.46 6.29 -10.90
CA THR A 28 -1.95 5.08 -10.25
C THR A 28 -1.62 5.11 -8.77
N TRP A 29 -2.51 4.55 -7.94
CA TRP A 29 -2.28 4.44 -6.49
C TRP A 29 -2.06 2.98 -6.10
N GLN A 30 -1.09 2.74 -5.22
CA GLN A 30 -0.88 1.45 -4.58
C GLN A 30 -0.71 1.61 -3.07
N GLN A 31 -1.14 0.58 -2.34
CA GLN A 31 -0.92 0.51 -0.90
C GLN A 31 0.54 0.15 -0.58
N GLY A 32 1.16 0.92 0.31
CA GLY A 32 2.54 0.66 0.73
C GLY A 32 2.66 -0.56 1.65
N HIS A 33 3.30 -1.63 1.17
CA HIS A 33 3.49 -2.88 1.94
C HIS A 33 4.27 -2.70 3.26
N VAL A 34 5.19 -1.73 3.31
CA VAL A 34 5.94 -1.39 4.54
C VAL A 34 5.02 -0.82 5.61
N HIS A 35 4.17 0.15 5.24
CA HIS A 35 3.24 0.77 6.18
C HIS A 35 2.15 -0.20 6.59
N PHE A 36 1.64 -1.00 5.65
CA PHE A 36 0.70 -2.08 5.93
C PHE A 36 1.30 -3.11 6.90
N GLY A 37 2.53 -3.56 6.64
CA GLY A 37 3.26 -4.50 7.49
C GLY A 37 3.49 -3.98 8.92
N ARG A 38 3.88 -2.71 9.06
CA ARG A 38 4.04 -2.07 10.37
C ARG A 38 2.71 -1.93 11.12
N ASN A 39 1.64 -1.55 10.42
CA ASN A 39 0.31 -1.45 11.01
C ASN A 39 -0.20 -2.81 11.47
N ALA A 40 -0.09 -3.85 10.64
CA ALA A 40 -0.50 -5.21 10.99
C ALA A 40 0.34 -5.78 12.16
N ALA A 41 1.65 -5.55 12.17
CA ALA A 41 2.53 -6.01 13.25
C ALA A 41 2.28 -5.30 14.60
N ALA A 42 1.77 -4.06 14.59
CA ALA A 42 1.40 -3.34 15.80
C ALA A 42 0.23 -4.02 16.54
N HIS A 43 -0.68 -4.65 15.79
CA HIS A 43 -1.84 -5.37 16.32
C HIS A 43 -1.55 -6.86 16.62
N ALA A 44 -0.32 -7.32 16.33
CA ALA A 44 0.10 -8.70 16.55
C ALA A 44 0.85 -8.86 17.88
N GLY A 45 0.63 -10.00 18.56
CA GLY A 45 1.42 -10.39 19.72
C GLY A 45 2.92 -10.52 19.39
N LYS A 46 3.81 -10.37 20.38
CA LYS A 46 5.28 -10.35 20.18
C LYS A 46 5.79 -11.52 19.33
N THR A 47 5.34 -12.74 19.61
CA THR A 47 5.72 -13.95 18.87
C THR A 47 5.13 -14.00 17.47
N GLN A 48 3.99 -13.33 17.23
CA GLN A 48 3.25 -13.38 15.98
C GLN A 48 3.74 -12.37 14.93
N ARG A 49 4.51 -11.34 15.33
CA ARG A 49 4.99 -10.30 14.39
C ARG A 49 5.81 -10.86 13.23
N ARG A 50 6.60 -11.92 13.47
CA ARG A 50 7.41 -12.57 12.44
C ARG A 50 6.53 -13.29 11.41
N ILE A 51 5.52 -14.02 11.88
CA ILE A 51 4.60 -14.71 10.98
C ILE A 51 3.77 -13.68 10.19
N VAL A 52 3.23 -12.64 10.83
CA VAL A 52 2.51 -11.56 10.12
C VAL A 52 3.35 -10.94 9.00
N SER A 53 4.63 -10.68 9.25
CA SER A 53 5.54 -10.13 8.23
C SER A 53 5.73 -11.07 7.03
N VAL A 54 5.82 -12.38 7.28
CA VAL A 54 5.95 -13.40 6.23
C VAL A 54 4.67 -13.45 5.40
N TRP A 55 3.52 -13.57 6.05
CA TRP A 55 2.22 -13.65 5.39
C TRP A 55 1.96 -12.46 4.50
N ILE A 56 2.26 -11.25 4.97
CA ILE A 56 2.13 -10.04 4.17
C ILE A 56 3.02 -10.13 2.95
N ARG A 57 4.30 -10.49 3.10
CA ARG A 57 5.24 -10.59 1.97
C ARG A 57 4.87 -11.65 0.92
N THR A 58 4.16 -12.70 1.32
CA THR A 58 3.84 -13.84 0.44
C THR A 58 2.39 -13.86 -0.06
N ALA A 59 1.54 -12.95 0.41
CA ALA A 59 0.19 -12.75 -0.09
C ALA A 59 0.21 -12.01 -1.43
#